data_AF-A0A143XE21-F1
#
_entry.id   AF-A0A143XE21-F1
#
_cell.length_a   1.000
_cell.length_b   1.000
_cell.length_c   1.000
_cell.angle_alpha   90.00
_cell.angle_beta   90.00
_cell.angle_gamma   90.00
#
_symmetry.space_group_name_H-M   'P 1'
#
loop_
_entity.id
_entity.type
_entity.pdbx_description
1 polymer ?
#
loop_
_entity_poly.entity_id
_entity_poly.type
_entity_poly.pdbx_seq_one_letter_code
_entity_poly.pdbx_strand_id
1 'polypeptide(L)'
;MADFTPLISRLSQVRSLFALHIAAQGASATLTDTLYELAYKVKQIPSGIQYVRSGYQLFKGNTSLSKLPAYLDFRQLTSMYQMCYGCTALTQVGVLETANVTNMMWAFYGCETLTRIEGLDTSAITSASELFHGCSSLVTIVQPLDFSNVKSQIDTTFTACRNLESVSFTGTISVDIWANGCPKLTLESLLSLLNALADGVTDKTCTLGAKNLAKLSETQKAIATSKGWTLQ
;
A
#
# COMPACT_ATOMS: atom_id res chain seq x y z
N MET A 1 16.43 10.93 59.86
CA MET A 1 15.73 11.22 58.58
C MET A 1 15.36 9.91 57.95
N ALA A 2 14.14 9.80 57.39
CA ALA A 2 13.77 8.60 56.65
C ALA A 2 14.58 8.52 55.34
N ASP A 3 15.17 7.36 55.06
CA ASP A 3 15.84 7.10 53.80
C ASP A 3 14.81 6.67 52.74
N PHE A 4 14.65 7.51 51.71
CA PHE A 4 13.73 7.27 50.60
C PHE A 4 14.45 6.75 49.34
N THR A 5 15.76 6.53 49.38
CA THR A 5 16.56 6.06 48.24
C THR A 5 16.00 4.78 47.61
N PRO A 6 15.57 3.75 48.40
CA PRO A 6 14.96 2.55 47.83
C PRO A 6 13.65 2.82 47.09
N LEU A 7 12.85 3.77 47.60
CA LEU A 7 11.57 4.15 46.99
C LEU A 7 11.79 4.89 45.66
N ILE A 8 12.72 5.84 45.64
CA ILE A 8 13.08 6.61 44.44
C ILE A 8 13.60 5.67 43.34
N SER A 9 14.45 4.71 43.70
CA SER A 9 14.97 3.70 42.77
C SER A 9 13.84 2.87 42.14
N ARG A 10 12.90 2.37 42.96
CA ARG A 10 11.74 1.59 42.49
C ARG A 10 10.83 2.42 41.57
N LEU A 11 10.54 3.67 41.93
CA LEU A 11 9.73 4.56 41.09
C LEU A 11 10.39 4.85 39.73
N SER A 12 11.72 5.01 39.71
CA SER A 12 12.48 5.18 38.48
C SER A 12 12.43 3.93 37.58
N GLN A 13 12.52 2.73 38.18
CA GLN A 13 12.36 1.46 37.45
C GLN A 13 10.95 1.31 36.89
N VAL A 14 9.90 1.59 37.67
CA VAL A 14 8.50 1.53 37.22
C VAL A 14 8.26 2.49 36.06
N ARG A 15 8.75 3.73 36.15
CA ARG A 15 8.67 4.72 35.05
C ARG A 15 9.36 4.21 33.79
N SER A 16 10.57 3.65 33.93
CA SER A 16 11.34 3.12 32.79
C SER A 16 10.63 1.94 32.12
N LEU A 17 10.10 1.00 32.91
CA LEU A 17 9.28 -0.10 32.41
C LEU A 17 8.02 0.39 31.71
N PHE A 18 7.35 1.41 32.26
CA PHE A 18 6.16 1.98 31.65
C PHE A 18 6.47 2.66 30.31
N ALA A 19 7.58 3.40 30.22
CA ALA A 19 8.06 3.98 28.96
C ALA A 19 8.35 2.90 27.91
N LEU A 20 9.05 1.83 28.28
CA LEU A 20 9.34 0.70 27.40
C LEU A 20 8.06 0.01 26.93
N HIS A 21 7.08 -0.18 27.82
CA HIS A 21 5.80 -0.80 27.46
C HIS A 21 4.99 0.09 26.50
N ILE A 22 4.89 1.39 26.77
CA ILE A 22 4.21 2.35 25.87
C ILE A 22 4.89 2.36 24.50
N ALA A 23 6.22 2.35 24.46
CA ALA A 23 6.99 2.27 23.22
C ALA A 23 6.74 0.95 22.46
N ALA A 24 6.65 -0.17 23.18
CA ALA A 24 6.31 -1.47 22.59
C ALA A 24 4.89 -1.52 22.01
N GLN A 25 3.97 -0.65 22.47
CA GLN A 25 2.63 -0.48 21.89
C GLN A 25 2.60 0.57 20.75
N GLY A 26 3.75 1.00 20.23
CA GLY A 26 3.86 1.85 19.05
C GLY A 26 3.76 3.37 19.30
N ALA A 27 3.71 3.81 20.56
CA ALA A 27 3.74 5.23 20.90
C ALA A 27 5.19 5.75 21.09
N SER A 28 5.42 7.04 20.86
CA SER A 28 6.76 7.67 20.97
C SER A 28 7.19 7.95 22.42
N ALA A 29 7.19 6.91 23.25
CA ALA A 29 7.70 6.98 24.63
C ALA A 29 9.20 6.72 24.70
N THR A 30 9.88 7.42 25.61
CA THR A 30 11.32 7.38 25.80
C THR A 30 11.69 7.23 27.27
N LEU A 31 12.90 6.76 27.55
CA LEU A 31 13.41 6.64 28.92
C LEU A 31 13.62 7.99 29.62
N THR A 32 13.47 9.12 28.94
CA THR A 32 13.52 10.46 29.53
C THR A 32 12.14 11.02 29.92
N ASP A 33 11.04 10.37 29.49
CA ASP A 33 9.69 10.87 29.77
C ASP A 33 9.33 10.77 31.26
N THR A 34 8.74 11.83 31.81
CA THR A 34 8.13 11.84 33.14
C THR A 34 6.90 10.93 33.21
N LEU A 35 6.50 10.50 34.40
CA LEU A 35 5.27 9.72 34.59
C LEU A 35 4.02 10.44 34.06
N TYR A 36 3.99 11.78 34.15
CA TYR A 36 2.90 12.59 33.61
C TYR A 36 2.84 12.53 32.08
N GLU A 37 3.97 12.70 31.41
CA GLU A 37 4.07 12.59 29.95
C GLU A 37 3.71 11.17 29.49
N LEU A 38 4.20 10.14 30.19
CA LEU A 38 3.83 8.75 29.90
C LEU A 38 2.34 8.50 30.07
N ALA A 39 1.71 9.04 31.11
CA ALA A 39 0.25 8.95 31.31
C ALA A 39 -0.55 9.68 30.23
N TYR A 40 0.01 10.73 29.61
CA TYR A 40 -0.62 11.38 28.46
C TYR A 40 -0.42 10.55 27.18
N LYS A 41 0.79 10.03 26.95
CA LYS A 41 1.15 9.19 25.79
C LYS A 41 0.39 7.87 25.77
N VAL A 42 0.08 7.29 26.93
CA VAL A 42 -0.72 6.04 27.00
C VAL A 42 -2.12 6.22 26.41
N LYS A 43 -2.70 7.44 26.47
CA LYS A 43 -4.02 7.74 25.86
C LYS A 43 -3.97 7.83 24.34
N GLN A 44 -2.77 8.05 23.79
CA GLN A 44 -2.52 8.08 22.36
C GLN A 44 -2.20 6.69 21.81
N ILE A 45 -1.98 5.70 22.68
CA ILE A 45 -1.96 4.29 22.26
C ILE A 45 -3.38 3.97 21.79
N PRO A 46 -3.56 3.58 20.53
CA PRO A 46 -4.88 3.30 20.01
C PRO A 46 -5.29 1.91 20.51
N SER A 47 -5.95 1.88 21.66
CA SER A 47 -6.55 0.66 22.21
C SER A 47 -7.57 0.11 21.22
N GLY A 48 -7.46 -1.17 20.86
CA GLY A 48 -8.36 -1.83 19.92
C GLY A 48 -7.83 -1.90 18.48
N ILE A 49 -7.11 -0.89 18.00
CA ILE A 49 -6.65 -0.86 16.60
C ILE A 49 -5.51 -1.86 16.34
N GLN A 50 -4.67 -2.09 17.34
CA GLN A 50 -3.62 -3.13 17.32
C GLN A 50 -4.16 -4.56 17.21
N TYR A 51 -5.46 -4.75 17.46
CA TYR A 51 -6.15 -6.04 17.30
C TYR A 51 -6.96 -6.12 16.01
N VAL A 52 -6.96 -5.07 15.18
CA VAL A 52 -7.57 -5.11 13.86
C VAL A 52 -6.73 -6.06 13.01
N ARG A 53 -7.28 -7.24 12.74
CA ARG A 53 -6.65 -8.25 11.87
C ARG A 53 -7.13 -8.16 10.42
N SER A 54 -8.07 -7.25 10.15
CA SER A 54 -8.67 -7.05 8.84
C SER A 54 -8.92 -5.56 8.62
N GLY A 55 -8.32 -5.01 7.57
CA GLY A 55 -8.57 -3.66 7.08
C GLY A 55 -9.88 -3.54 6.30
N TYR A 56 -10.78 -4.52 6.39
CA TYR A 56 -12.06 -4.52 5.70
C TYR A 56 -12.84 -3.23 6.00
N GLN A 57 -12.96 -2.37 4.98
CA GLN A 57 -13.70 -1.10 5.03
C GLN A 57 -13.28 -0.13 6.15
N LEU A 58 -12.07 -0.26 6.70
CA LEU A 58 -11.66 0.44 7.94
C LEU A 58 -11.82 1.97 7.90
N PHE A 59 -11.55 2.57 6.75
CA PHE A 59 -11.67 4.01 6.50
C PHE A 59 -12.64 4.33 5.34
N LYS A 60 -13.51 3.38 4.97
CA LYS A 60 -14.41 3.54 3.84
C LYS A 60 -15.26 4.82 3.96
N GLY A 61 -15.23 5.63 2.90
CA GLY A 61 -15.96 6.88 2.77
C GLY A 61 -15.41 8.02 3.60
N ASN A 62 -14.23 7.87 4.21
CA ASN A 62 -13.66 8.92 5.04
C ASN A 62 -13.06 10.04 4.17
N THR A 63 -13.88 11.08 3.93
CA THR A 63 -13.54 12.24 3.10
C THR A 63 -12.73 13.31 3.84
N SER A 64 -12.36 13.09 5.11
CA SER A 64 -11.49 14.01 5.89
C SER A 64 -10.12 13.41 6.22
N LEU A 65 -9.93 12.09 6.03
CA LEU A 65 -8.67 11.41 6.29
C LEU A 65 -7.61 11.80 5.27
N SER A 66 -6.74 12.74 5.65
CA SER A 66 -5.67 13.21 4.78
C SER A 66 -4.40 12.36 4.79
N LYS A 67 -4.24 11.54 5.84
CA LYS A 67 -3.12 10.60 6.06
C LYS A 67 -3.62 9.38 6.83
N LEU A 68 -3.06 8.21 6.52
CA LEU A 68 -3.30 7.02 7.34
C LEU A 68 -2.74 7.21 8.76
N PRO A 69 -3.42 6.70 9.80
CA PRO A 69 -2.91 6.83 11.17
C PRO A 69 -1.58 6.07 11.33
N ALA A 70 -0.54 6.77 11.78
CA ALA A 70 0.82 6.20 11.94
C ALA A 70 0.91 5.07 12.96
N TYR A 71 -0.09 4.95 13.84
CA TYR A 71 -0.17 3.95 14.89
C TYR A 71 -0.89 2.66 14.46
N LEU A 72 -1.37 2.59 13.22
CA LEU A 72 -2.00 1.37 12.69
C LEU A 72 -0.91 0.36 12.33
N ASP A 73 -0.96 -0.83 12.94
CA ASP A 73 -0.05 -1.92 12.62
C ASP A 73 -0.60 -2.75 11.44
N PHE A 74 0.01 -2.57 10.26
CA PHE A 74 -0.40 -3.27 9.05
C PHE A 74 0.07 -4.74 8.99
N ARG A 75 1.04 -5.13 9.82
CA ARG A 75 1.63 -6.48 9.81
C ARG A 75 0.62 -7.56 10.17
N GLN A 76 -0.41 -7.20 10.93
CA GLN A 76 -1.44 -8.14 11.39
C GLN A 76 -2.63 -8.23 10.43
N LEU A 77 -2.68 -7.39 9.39
CA LEU A 77 -3.77 -7.40 8.44
C LEU A 77 -3.64 -8.58 7.48
N THR A 78 -4.73 -9.33 7.34
CA THR A 78 -4.86 -10.38 6.31
C THR A 78 -5.64 -9.90 5.08
N SER A 79 -6.35 -8.77 5.20
CA SER A 79 -7.15 -8.17 4.14
C SER A 79 -7.13 -6.65 4.26
N MET A 80 -7.14 -5.94 3.12
CA MET A 80 -7.33 -4.50 2.98
C MET A 80 -8.55 -4.19 2.10
N TYR A 81 -9.48 -5.14 1.98
CA TYR A 81 -10.68 -4.98 1.17
C TYR A 81 -11.41 -3.66 1.45
N GLN A 82 -11.55 -2.81 0.44
CA GLN A 82 -12.20 -1.50 0.55
C GLN A 82 -11.67 -0.58 1.69
N MET A 83 -10.44 -0.79 2.16
CA MET A 83 -9.92 -0.13 3.35
C MET A 83 -10.03 1.40 3.30
N CYS A 84 -9.64 2.01 2.18
CA CYS A 84 -9.73 3.45 1.92
C CYS A 84 -10.67 3.78 0.75
N TYR A 85 -11.70 2.95 0.53
CA TYR A 85 -12.67 3.18 -0.54
C TYR A 85 -13.31 4.57 -0.38
N GLY A 86 -13.14 5.46 -1.35
CA GLY A 86 -13.69 6.82 -1.34
C GLY A 86 -13.04 7.76 -0.33
N CYS A 87 -11.79 7.52 0.10
CA CYS A 87 -11.03 8.47 0.89
C CYS A 87 -10.54 9.65 0.04
N THR A 88 -11.44 10.57 -0.30
CA THR A 88 -11.17 11.65 -1.26
C THR A 88 -10.21 12.73 -0.75
N ALA A 89 -9.88 12.76 0.55
CA ALA A 89 -8.88 13.66 1.11
C ALA A 89 -7.48 13.03 1.29
N LEU A 90 -7.33 11.71 1.11
CA LEU A 90 -6.08 11.01 1.36
C LEU A 90 -5.04 11.41 0.33
N THR A 91 -3.96 12.06 0.76
CA THR A 91 -2.96 12.66 -0.15
C THR A 91 -1.75 11.77 -0.40
N GLN A 92 -1.35 10.98 0.60
CA GLN A 92 -0.15 10.15 0.57
C GLN A 92 -0.33 8.88 1.41
N VAL A 93 0.29 7.79 0.97
CA VAL A 93 0.42 6.53 1.71
C VAL A 93 1.91 6.25 1.92
N GLY A 94 2.32 6.12 3.18
CA GLY A 94 3.69 5.73 3.55
C GLY A 94 3.99 4.27 3.23
N VAL A 95 5.17 3.78 3.63
CA VAL A 95 5.49 2.35 3.49
C VAL A 95 4.60 1.57 4.46
N LEU A 96 3.78 0.66 3.94
CA LEU A 96 2.93 -0.22 4.73
C LEU A 96 3.50 -1.63 4.75
N GLU A 97 3.65 -2.22 5.94
CA GLU A 97 4.09 -3.61 6.11
C GLU A 97 2.91 -4.57 5.86
N THR A 98 2.64 -4.90 4.59
CA THR A 98 1.45 -5.67 4.16
C THR A 98 1.75 -7.10 3.74
N ALA A 99 2.86 -7.69 4.16
CA ALA A 99 3.32 -9.02 3.73
C ALA A 99 2.32 -10.16 4.01
N ASN A 100 1.41 -9.98 4.97
CA ASN A 100 0.38 -10.96 5.33
C ASN A 100 -0.98 -10.72 4.63
N VAL A 101 -1.11 -9.62 3.88
CA VAL A 101 -2.36 -9.24 3.20
C VAL A 101 -2.52 -10.08 1.94
N THR A 102 -3.63 -10.80 1.83
CA THR A 102 -3.94 -11.62 0.65
C THR A 102 -5.00 -10.98 -0.26
N ASN A 103 -5.76 -10.02 0.26
CA ASN A 103 -6.84 -9.35 -0.48
C ASN A 103 -6.70 -7.83 -0.39
N MET A 104 -6.49 -7.16 -1.52
CA MET A 104 -6.46 -5.70 -1.62
C MET A 104 -7.52 -5.15 -2.59
N MET A 105 -8.60 -5.91 -2.87
CA MET A 105 -9.66 -5.42 -3.75
C MET A 105 -10.21 -4.09 -3.25
N TRP A 106 -10.31 -3.12 -4.16
CA TRP A 106 -10.80 -1.77 -3.88
C TRP A 106 -10.08 -0.99 -2.77
N ALA A 107 -8.88 -1.39 -2.34
CA ALA A 107 -8.28 -0.81 -1.12
C ALA A 107 -8.10 0.70 -1.19
N PHE A 108 -7.80 1.27 -2.36
CA PHE A 108 -7.68 2.72 -2.59
C PHE A 108 -8.65 3.25 -3.66
N TYR A 109 -9.74 2.54 -3.93
CA TYR A 109 -10.73 2.96 -4.92
C TYR A 109 -11.22 4.39 -4.65
N GLY A 110 -11.20 5.27 -5.64
CA GLY A 110 -11.70 6.64 -5.54
C GLY A 110 -10.92 7.54 -4.58
N CYS A 111 -9.66 7.22 -4.25
CA CYS A 111 -8.77 8.15 -3.56
C CYS A 111 -8.29 9.25 -4.51
N GLU A 112 -9.19 10.15 -4.91
CA GLU A 112 -8.98 11.08 -6.03
C GLU A 112 -7.82 12.05 -5.83
N THR A 113 -7.47 12.38 -4.58
CA THR A 113 -6.36 13.30 -4.22
C THR A 113 -5.06 12.58 -3.86
N LEU A 114 -5.04 11.24 -3.86
CA LEU A 114 -3.85 10.47 -3.54
C LEU A 114 -2.81 10.69 -4.63
N THR A 115 -1.66 11.23 -4.26
CA THR A 115 -0.58 11.59 -5.20
C THR A 115 0.56 10.58 -5.21
N ARG A 116 0.79 9.90 -4.08
CA ARG A 116 1.95 9.03 -3.90
C ARG A 116 1.68 7.89 -2.94
N ILE A 117 2.20 6.72 -3.31
CA ILE A 117 2.28 5.53 -2.46
C ILE A 117 3.75 5.14 -2.36
N GLU A 118 4.29 5.15 -1.15
CA GLU A 118 5.69 4.78 -0.90
C GLU A 118 5.91 3.27 -0.98
N GLY A 119 5.00 2.46 -0.44
CA GLY A 119 5.20 1.02 -0.46
C GLY A 119 4.03 0.20 0.02
N LEU A 120 3.76 -0.87 -0.72
CA LEU A 120 2.83 -1.95 -0.39
C LEU A 120 3.55 -3.25 -0.75
N ASP A 121 3.72 -4.14 0.23
CA ASP A 121 4.10 -5.51 -0.10
C ASP A 121 2.87 -6.21 -0.71
N THR A 122 2.97 -6.53 -2.00
CA THR A 122 1.94 -7.18 -2.80
C THR A 122 2.30 -8.63 -3.14
N SER A 123 3.43 -9.14 -2.65
CA SER A 123 3.91 -10.49 -2.99
C SER A 123 2.94 -11.59 -2.57
N ALA A 124 2.13 -11.39 -1.52
CA ALA A 124 1.17 -12.37 -1.01
C ALA A 124 -0.26 -12.23 -1.57
N ILE A 125 -0.56 -11.19 -2.37
CA ILE A 125 -1.95 -10.92 -2.74
C ILE A 125 -2.47 -11.89 -3.80
N THR A 126 -3.70 -12.38 -3.60
CA THR A 126 -4.43 -13.20 -4.57
C THR A 126 -5.51 -12.40 -5.31
N SER A 127 -5.86 -11.21 -4.80
CA SER A 127 -6.90 -10.36 -5.37
C SER A 127 -6.56 -8.86 -5.29
N ALA A 128 -6.60 -8.19 -6.45
CA ALA A 128 -6.22 -6.78 -6.61
C ALA A 128 -7.22 -5.95 -7.46
N SER A 129 -8.41 -6.50 -7.75
CA SER A 129 -9.42 -5.84 -8.58
C SER A 129 -9.71 -4.42 -8.09
N GLU A 130 -9.67 -3.46 -9.01
CA GLU A 130 -9.93 -2.04 -8.76
C GLU A 130 -9.09 -1.41 -7.62
N LEU A 131 -7.92 -1.97 -7.29
CA LEU A 131 -7.07 -1.52 -6.18
C LEU A 131 -6.79 0.00 -6.21
N PHE A 132 -6.47 0.57 -7.38
CA PHE A 132 -6.20 2.01 -7.55
C PHE A 132 -7.23 2.72 -8.43
N HIS A 133 -8.36 2.10 -8.73
CA HIS A 133 -9.36 2.67 -9.65
C HIS A 133 -9.75 4.08 -9.19
N GLY A 134 -9.69 5.05 -10.10
CA GLY A 134 -10.11 6.42 -9.82
C GLY A 134 -9.13 7.23 -8.95
N CYS A 135 -7.93 6.72 -8.66
CA CYS A 135 -6.83 7.49 -8.07
C CYS A 135 -6.27 8.49 -9.09
N SER A 136 -7.09 9.47 -9.48
CA SER A 136 -6.83 10.31 -10.65
C SER A 136 -5.66 11.27 -10.48
N SER A 137 -5.27 11.58 -9.24
CA SER A 137 -4.09 12.39 -8.91
C SER A 137 -2.83 11.57 -8.63
N LEU A 138 -2.89 10.23 -8.64
CA LEU A 138 -1.75 9.38 -8.29
C LEU A 138 -0.67 9.52 -9.36
N VAL A 139 0.53 9.92 -8.95
CA VAL A 139 1.69 10.14 -9.83
C VAL A 139 2.69 9.01 -9.73
N THR A 140 2.92 8.50 -8.52
CA THR A 140 4.00 7.54 -8.25
C THR A 140 3.59 6.46 -7.25
N ILE A 141 3.89 5.21 -7.61
CA ILE A 141 3.99 4.07 -6.70
C ILE A 141 5.47 3.68 -6.67
N VAL A 142 6.12 3.83 -5.51
CA VAL A 142 7.59 3.76 -5.42
C VAL A 142 8.08 2.31 -5.36
N GLN A 143 7.53 1.48 -4.48
CA GLN A 143 7.87 0.06 -4.45
C GLN A 143 7.20 -0.71 -5.62
N PRO A 144 7.88 -1.73 -6.17
CA PRO A 144 7.32 -2.53 -7.25
C PRO A 144 6.09 -3.31 -6.79
N LEU A 145 5.12 -3.44 -7.71
CA LEU A 145 3.96 -4.29 -7.53
C LEU A 145 4.28 -5.71 -8.00
N ASP A 146 3.95 -6.69 -7.17
CA ASP A 146 4.05 -8.11 -7.49
C ASP A 146 2.64 -8.69 -7.59
N PHE A 147 2.24 -9.13 -8.79
CA PHE A 147 0.96 -9.77 -9.04
C PHE A 147 1.10 -11.27 -9.37
N SER A 148 2.21 -11.91 -9.00
CA SER A 148 2.48 -13.32 -9.28
C SER A 148 1.40 -14.27 -8.74
N ASN A 149 0.85 -13.92 -7.57
CA ASN A 149 -0.16 -14.73 -6.89
C ASN A 149 -1.60 -14.32 -7.22
N VAL A 150 -1.80 -13.24 -7.97
CA VAL A 150 -3.14 -12.74 -8.30
C VAL A 150 -3.85 -13.68 -9.27
N LYS A 151 -5.06 -14.09 -8.89
CA LYS A 151 -5.95 -14.93 -9.72
C LYS A 151 -7.24 -14.21 -10.15
N SER A 152 -7.55 -13.09 -9.50
CA SER A 152 -8.69 -12.24 -9.89
C SER A 152 -8.42 -11.49 -11.20
N GLN A 153 -9.49 -11.02 -11.85
CA GLN A 153 -9.37 -10.02 -12.91
C GLN A 153 -8.79 -8.72 -12.35
N ILE A 154 -7.79 -8.14 -13.03
CA ILE A 154 -7.13 -6.88 -12.63
C ILE A 154 -7.10 -5.84 -13.76
N ASP A 155 -7.88 -6.08 -14.80
CA ASP A 155 -8.16 -5.21 -15.94
C ASP A 155 -8.71 -3.83 -15.52
N THR A 156 -9.23 -3.69 -14.29
CA THR A 156 -9.76 -2.42 -13.76
C THR A 156 -8.87 -1.76 -12.71
N THR A 157 -7.73 -2.36 -12.35
CA THR A 157 -6.85 -1.89 -11.26
C THR A 157 -6.41 -0.45 -11.43
N PHE A 158 -6.09 -0.06 -12.66
CA PHE A 158 -5.53 1.24 -13.01
C PHE A 158 -6.50 2.14 -13.80
N THR A 159 -7.78 1.78 -13.84
CA THR A 159 -8.79 2.59 -14.52
C THR A 159 -8.85 3.99 -13.91
N ALA A 160 -8.87 5.01 -14.76
CA ALA A 160 -8.92 6.42 -14.37
C ALA A 160 -7.74 6.92 -13.49
N CYS A 161 -6.60 6.23 -13.47
CA CYS A 161 -5.32 6.71 -12.91
C CYS A 161 -4.61 7.71 -13.86
N ARG A 162 -5.29 8.82 -14.16
CA ARG A 162 -4.93 9.72 -15.27
C ARG A 162 -3.56 10.39 -15.16
N ASN A 163 -3.01 10.49 -13.94
CA ASN A 163 -1.73 11.13 -13.65
C ASN A 163 -0.60 10.14 -13.33
N LEU A 164 -0.85 8.82 -13.36
CA LEU A 164 0.18 7.85 -12.97
C LEU A 164 1.29 7.83 -14.00
N GLU A 165 2.49 8.17 -13.56
CA GLU A 165 3.71 8.27 -14.36
C GLU A 165 4.67 7.12 -14.02
N SER A 166 4.92 6.89 -12.74
CA SER A 166 5.91 5.92 -12.26
C SER A 166 5.26 4.82 -11.43
N VAL A 167 5.39 3.58 -11.91
CA VAL A 167 5.06 2.34 -11.21
C VAL A 167 5.92 1.25 -11.82
N SER A 168 6.49 0.38 -11.01
CA SER A 168 7.26 -0.77 -11.48
C SER A 168 6.58 -2.08 -11.12
N PHE A 169 6.85 -3.11 -11.91
CA PHE A 169 6.31 -4.45 -11.69
C PHE A 169 7.46 -5.45 -11.52
N THR A 170 7.26 -6.42 -10.62
CA THR A 170 8.14 -7.55 -10.39
C THR A 170 7.35 -8.86 -10.44
N GLY A 171 8.05 -9.99 -10.42
CA GLY A 171 7.42 -11.30 -10.48
C GLY A 171 6.83 -11.64 -11.85
N THR A 172 5.76 -12.43 -11.88
CA THR A 172 5.18 -13.00 -13.10
C THR A 172 3.67 -12.85 -13.17
N ILE A 173 3.20 -11.89 -13.95
CA ILE A 173 1.77 -11.60 -14.18
C ILE A 173 1.21 -12.63 -15.16
N SER A 174 0.19 -13.37 -14.72
CA SER A 174 -0.45 -14.46 -15.50
C SER A 174 -1.95 -14.22 -15.76
N VAL A 175 -2.42 -12.99 -15.61
CA VAL A 175 -3.82 -12.56 -15.79
C VAL A 175 -3.88 -11.31 -16.67
N ASP A 176 -5.01 -11.06 -17.33
CA ASP A 176 -5.19 -9.84 -18.14
C ASP A 176 -4.94 -8.59 -17.30
N ILE A 177 -4.23 -7.63 -17.89
CA ILE A 177 -3.84 -6.39 -17.23
C ILE A 177 -4.03 -5.20 -18.15
N TRP A 178 -4.77 -4.20 -17.69
CA TRP A 178 -5.00 -2.97 -18.45
C TRP A 178 -4.41 -1.77 -17.73
N ALA A 179 -3.53 -1.06 -18.44
CA ALA A 179 -2.87 0.17 -18.04
C ALA A 179 -3.26 1.36 -18.96
N ASN A 180 -4.24 1.19 -19.85
CA ASN A 180 -4.80 2.25 -20.70
C ASN A 180 -5.45 3.40 -19.92
N GLY A 181 -5.85 3.17 -18.66
CA GLY A 181 -6.26 4.21 -17.71
C GLY A 181 -5.11 5.14 -17.25
N CYS A 182 -3.86 4.79 -17.52
CA CYS A 182 -2.64 5.52 -17.15
C CYS A 182 -1.91 6.06 -18.38
N PRO A 183 -2.40 7.12 -19.04
CA PRO A 183 -1.81 7.61 -20.29
C PRO A 183 -0.41 8.23 -20.14
N LYS A 184 0.05 8.47 -18.90
CA LYS A 184 1.30 9.17 -18.59
C LYS A 184 2.45 8.24 -18.18
N LEU A 185 2.27 6.92 -18.19
CA LEU A 185 3.32 5.98 -17.79
C LEU A 185 4.65 6.26 -18.51
N THR A 186 5.74 6.27 -17.76
CA THR A 186 7.10 6.38 -18.31
C THR A 186 7.48 5.14 -19.11
N LEU A 187 8.49 5.25 -19.96
CA LEU A 187 9.04 4.10 -20.68
C LEU A 187 9.53 3.01 -19.70
N GLU A 188 10.13 3.40 -18.58
CA GLU A 188 10.59 2.46 -17.55
C GLU A 188 9.43 1.66 -16.95
N SER A 189 8.34 2.34 -16.57
CA SER A 189 7.12 1.69 -16.07
C SER A 189 6.58 0.67 -17.07
N LEU A 190 6.50 1.06 -18.35
CA LEU A 190 6.01 0.19 -19.42
C LEU A 190 6.92 -1.03 -19.60
N LEU A 191 8.24 -0.85 -19.67
CA LEU A 191 9.17 -1.97 -19.83
C LEU A 191 9.13 -2.93 -18.65
N SER A 192 9.02 -2.42 -17.41
CA SER A 192 8.88 -3.28 -16.23
C SER A 192 7.61 -4.13 -16.31
N LEU A 193 6.49 -3.55 -16.76
CA LEU A 193 5.23 -4.29 -16.98
C LEU A 193 5.40 -5.39 -18.02
N LEU A 194 5.95 -5.08 -19.20
CA LEU A 194 6.13 -6.08 -20.28
C LEU A 194 7.07 -7.21 -19.85
N ASN A 195 8.11 -6.90 -19.08
CA ASN A 195 9.04 -7.89 -18.56
C ASN A 195 8.41 -8.79 -17.49
N ALA A 196 7.48 -8.27 -16.69
CA ALA A 196 6.75 -9.04 -15.69
C ALA A 196 5.66 -9.95 -16.27
N LEU A 197 5.29 -9.83 -17.55
CA LEU A 197 4.32 -10.73 -18.18
C LEU A 197 4.83 -12.17 -18.27
N ALA A 198 3.95 -13.15 -18.01
CA ALA A 198 4.26 -14.58 -18.12
C ALA A 198 4.57 -15.01 -19.56
N ASP A 199 5.50 -15.96 -19.72
CA ASP A 199 5.85 -16.57 -21.01
C ASP A 199 4.85 -17.66 -21.40
N GLY A 200 4.69 -17.89 -22.70
CA GLY A 200 3.97 -19.05 -23.24
C GLY A 200 2.45 -19.01 -23.06
N VAL A 201 1.86 -17.83 -22.89
CA VAL A 201 0.40 -17.67 -22.79
C VAL A 201 -0.24 -17.63 -24.20
N THR A 202 -1.53 -17.96 -24.32
CA THR A 202 -2.22 -17.98 -25.62
C THR A 202 -3.51 -17.16 -25.68
N ASP A 203 -3.99 -16.66 -24.54
CA ASP A 203 -5.31 -16.06 -24.38
C ASP A 203 -5.31 -14.88 -23.41
N LYS A 204 -4.17 -14.18 -23.30
CA LYS A 204 -4.00 -13.05 -22.36
C LYS A 204 -3.75 -11.74 -23.08
N THR A 205 -4.29 -10.67 -22.53
CA THR A 205 -4.23 -9.33 -23.09
C THR A 205 -3.56 -8.36 -22.12
N CYS A 206 -2.58 -7.61 -22.64
CA CYS A 206 -1.98 -6.46 -21.99
C CYS A 206 -2.45 -5.20 -22.73
N THR A 207 -3.31 -4.41 -22.11
CA THR A 207 -3.93 -3.22 -22.73
C THR A 207 -3.26 -1.96 -22.22
N LEU A 208 -2.34 -1.39 -22.99
CA LEU A 208 -1.62 -0.16 -22.71
C LEU A 208 -2.33 1.08 -23.29
N GLY A 209 -3.07 0.92 -24.37
CA GLY A 209 -3.74 2.01 -25.10
C GLY A 209 -2.78 2.88 -25.92
N ALA A 210 -3.34 3.62 -26.87
CA ALA A 210 -2.58 4.32 -27.92
C ALA A 210 -1.44 5.23 -27.42
N LYS A 211 -1.66 5.96 -26.31
CA LYS A 211 -0.65 6.90 -25.76
C LYS A 211 0.57 6.17 -25.20
N ASN A 212 0.39 5.00 -24.60
CA ASN A 212 1.50 4.21 -24.06
C ASN A 212 2.16 3.38 -25.16
N LEU A 213 1.38 2.82 -26.08
CA LEU A 213 1.91 2.12 -27.25
C LEU A 213 2.81 3.02 -28.11
N ALA A 214 2.47 4.30 -28.26
CA ALA A 214 3.27 5.27 -29.00
C ALA A 214 4.64 5.56 -28.36
N LYS A 215 4.86 5.21 -27.08
CA LYS A 215 6.14 5.37 -26.37
C LYS A 215 7.08 4.18 -26.59
N LEU A 216 6.58 3.07 -27.13
CA LEU A 216 7.32 1.83 -27.29
C LEU A 216 7.77 1.65 -28.75
N SER A 217 9.01 1.24 -28.96
CA SER A 217 9.48 0.71 -30.25
C SER A 217 8.88 -0.67 -30.54
N GLU A 218 8.95 -1.12 -31.80
CA GLU A 218 8.50 -2.46 -32.19
C GLU A 218 9.25 -3.57 -31.42
N THR A 219 10.56 -3.41 -31.19
CA THR A 219 11.33 -4.37 -30.38
C THR A 219 10.87 -4.44 -28.93
N GLN A 220 10.42 -3.32 -28.36
CA GLN A 220 9.90 -3.30 -26.99
C GLN A 220 8.49 -3.87 -26.92
N LYS A 221 7.63 -3.61 -27.91
CA LYS A 221 6.31 -4.27 -28.03
C LYS A 221 6.46 -5.79 -28.18
N ALA A 222 7.49 -6.24 -28.88
CA ALA A 222 7.80 -7.65 -29.07
C ALA A 222 8.10 -8.39 -27.75
N ILE A 223 8.45 -7.69 -26.66
CA ILE A 223 8.60 -8.29 -25.33
C ILE A 223 7.29 -8.98 -24.90
N ALA A 224 6.13 -8.38 -25.16
CA ALA A 224 4.84 -9.00 -24.82
C ALA A 224 4.42 -10.05 -25.86
N THR A 225 4.52 -9.73 -27.14
CA THR A 225 3.97 -10.61 -28.19
C THR A 225 4.79 -11.89 -28.36
N SER A 226 6.10 -11.86 -28.14
CA SER A 226 6.94 -13.07 -28.13
C SER A 226 6.60 -14.03 -26.98
N LYS A 227 6.01 -13.51 -25.90
CA LYS A 227 5.48 -14.27 -24.77
C LYS A 227 4.07 -14.81 -25.02
N GLY A 228 3.47 -14.47 -26.16
CA GLY A 228 2.12 -14.89 -26.57
C GLY A 228 0.99 -13.97 -26.10
N TRP A 229 1.31 -12.78 -25.58
CA TRP A 229 0.30 -11.79 -25.18
C TRP A 229 -0.25 -11.02 -26.38
N THR A 230 -1.55 -10.77 -26.37
CA THR A 230 -2.14 -9.74 -27.21
C THR A 230 -1.86 -8.37 -26.58
N LEU A 231 -1.22 -7.47 -27.33
CA LEU A 231 -0.90 -6.12 -26.89
C LEU A 231 -1.85 -5.10 -27.55
N GLN A 232 -2.56 -4.29 -26.74
CA GLN A 232 -3.57 -3.32 -27.19
C GLN A 232 -3.38 -1.92 -26.60
#